data_AF-A0A7C6H9B3-F1
#
_entry.id   AF-A0A7C6H9B3-F1
#
_cell.length_a   1.000
_cell.length_b   1.000
_cell.length_c   1.000
_cell.angle_alpha   90.00
_cell.angle_beta   90.00
_cell.angle_gamma   90.00
#
_symmetry.space_group_name_H-M   'P 1'
#
loop_
_entity.id
_entity.type
_entity.pdbx_description
1 polymer ?
#
loop_
_entity_poly.entity_id
_entity_poly.type
_entity_poly.pdbx_seq_one_letter_code
_entity_poly.pdbx_strand_id
1 'polypeptide(L)'
;MRRIIILLWLMVVGITGVIKTELNTIYSLYPSKKQITDNYLYPMYALDLVKEAYATNFTKVNLQDDTNYYFYKLDSADYYLVYEDTDDITGYYLIHLYEFVIDDTDTGIGHTVTYGWYWVNPYTGDIWVYP
;
A
#
# COMPACT_ATOMS: atom_id res chain seq x y z
N MET A 1 -4.54 -56.61 -21.54
CA MET A 1 -3.58 -56.41 -20.44
C MET A 1 -2.31 -55.76 -20.99
N ARG A 2 -1.87 -54.66 -20.35
CA ARG A 2 -0.49 -54.15 -20.18
C ARG A 2 0.41 -53.73 -21.37
N ARG A 3 0.69 -52.40 -21.37
CA ARG A 3 2.01 -51.68 -21.49
C ARG A 3 2.63 -51.64 -22.91
N ILE A 4 3.17 -50.53 -23.44
CA ILE A 4 4.22 -49.64 -22.89
C ILE A 4 4.10 -48.23 -23.52
N ILE A 5 3.98 -47.18 -22.68
CA ILE A 5 4.22 -45.77 -23.02
C ILE A 5 5.56 -45.42 -22.37
N ILE A 6 6.63 -45.39 -23.15
CA ILE A 6 7.92 -44.79 -22.75
C ILE A 6 8.53 -44.26 -24.03
N LEU A 7 8.44 -42.94 -24.27
CA LEU A 7 9.38 -42.18 -25.13
C LEU A 7 9.11 -40.66 -25.12
N LEU A 8 8.59 -40.11 -24.01
CA LEU A 8 8.42 -38.65 -23.87
C LEU A 8 8.82 -38.18 -22.47
N TRP A 9 10.04 -38.54 -22.07
CA TRP A 9 10.63 -38.08 -20.81
C TRP A 9 12.11 -37.71 -20.92
N LEU A 10 12.50 -37.07 -22.04
CA LEU A 10 13.87 -36.58 -22.23
C LEU A 10 13.99 -35.17 -22.84
N MET A 11 12.90 -34.40 -22.96
CA MET A 11 12.94 -33.02 -23.47
C MET A 11 12.43 -31.96 -22.47
N VAL A 12 12.47 -32.21 -21.17
CA VAL A 12 12.08 -31.20 -20.15
C VAL A 12 13.26 -30.65 -19.35
N VAL A 13 14.46 -31.22 -19.47
CA VAL A 13 15.61 -30.82 -18.64
C VAL A 13 16.40 -29.62 -19.22
N GLY A 14 16.15 -29.22 -20.48
CA GLY A 14 16.95 -28.17 -21.14
C GLY A 14 16.38 -26.74 -21.11
N ILE A 15 15.10 -26.55 -20.76
CA ILE A 15 14.42 -25.23 -20.88
C ILE A 15 14.38 -24.48 -19.54
N THR A 16 14.60 -25.16 -18.41
CA THR A 16 14.45 -24.55 -17.08
C THR A 16 15.59 -23.59 -16.71
N GLY A 17 16.77 -23.72 -17.33
CA GLY A 17 17.93 -22.88 -17.02
C GLY A 17 17.91 -21.49 -17.66
N VAL A 18 17.44 -21.38 -18.92
CA VAL A 18 17.50 -20.11 -19.68
C VAL A 18 16.40 -19.15 -19.25
N ILE A 19 15.19 -19.64 -18.95
CA ILE A 19 14.06 -18.80 -18.54
C ILE A 19 14.30 -18.13 -17.18
N LYS A 20 15.07 -18.76 -16.28
CA LYS A 20 15.30 -18.25 -14.93
C LYS A 20 16.15 -16.98 -14.90
N THR A 21 17.05 -16.82 -15.88
CA THR A 21 18.00 -15.71 -15.92
C THR A 21 17.36 -14.43 -16.45
N GLU A 22 16.53 -14.52 -17.50
CA GLU A 22 15.85 -13.34 -18.06
C GLU A 22 14.71 -12.82 -17.19
N LEU A 23 14.02 -13.72 -16.46
CA LEU A 23 13.03 -13.32 -15.47
C LEU A 23 13.67 -12.40 -14.41
N ASN A 24 14.80 -12.79 -13.82
CA ASN A 24 15.47 -12.03 -12.76
C ASN A 24 15.88 -10.60 -13.18
N THR A 25 16.25 -10.38 -14.45
CA THR A 25 16.60 -9.05 -14.95
C THR A 25 15.37 -8.14 -15.11
N ILE A 26 14.21 -8.69 -15.47
CA ILE A 26 12.98 -7.92 -15.65
C ILE A 26 12.37 -7.51 -14.28
N TYR A 27 12.55 -8.30 -13.22
CA TYR A 27 12.08 -7.94 -11.88
C TYR A 27 12.85 -6.77 -11.24
N SER A 28 14.03 -6.40 -11.75
CA SER A 28 14.87 -5.32 -11.18
C SER A 28 14.55 -3.92 -11.75
N LEU A 29 13.76 -3.82 -12.82
CA LEU A 29 13.56 -2.57 -13.59
C LEU A 29 12.17 -1.93 -13.41
N TYR A 30 11.30 -2.51 -12.57
CA TYR A 30 10.01 -1.94 -12.19
C TYR A 30 9.99 -1.67 -10.67
N PRO A 31 9.89 -0.40 -10.20
CA PRO A 31 9.61 -0.12 -8.80
C PRO A 31 8.10 -0.29 -8.57
N SER A 32 7.60 -1.52 -8.70
CA SER A 32 6.24 -1.90 -8.34
C SER A 32 6.13 -3.41 -8.37
N LYS A 33 6.31 -4.02 -7.20
CA LYS A 33 5.80 -5.36 -6.89
C LYS A 33 5.81 -5.51 -5.39
N LYS A 34 4.65 -5.23 -4.79
CA LYS A 34 4.12 -5.86 -3.58
C LYS A 34 5.20 -6.45 -2.67
N GLN A 35 5.96 -5.61 -1.98
CA GLN A 35 6.83 -6.11 -0.92
C GLN A 35 5.95 -6.31 0.32
N ILE A 36 5.16 -7.39 0.30
CA ILE A 36 4.98 -8.15 1.54
C ILE A 36 6.39 -8.62 1.85
N THR A 37 7.06 -7.98 2.80
CA THR A 37 8.28 -8.53 3.38
C THR A 37 7.84 -9.73 4.21
N ASP A 38 7.62 -10.86 3.54
CA ASP A 38 7.22 -12.20 3.99
C ASP A 38 6.07 -12.40 5.00
N ASN A 39 5.41 -11.38 5.55
CA ASN A 39 4.07 -11.52 6.17
C ASN A 39 3.36 -10.22 6.61
N TYR A 40 3.84 -9.04 6.21
CA TYR A 40 3.40 -7.78 6.80
C TYR A 40 3.19 -6.70 5.74
N LEU A 41 2.09 -5.96 5.83
CA LEU A 41 1.78 -4.77 5.03
C LEU A 41 2.69 -3.63 5.47
N TYR A 42 3.28 -2.91 4.53
CA TYR A 42 3.95 -1.63 4.82
C TYR A 42 2.89 -0.55 5.13
N PRO A 43 3.16 0.46 5.98
CA PRO A 43 2.15 1.44 6.40
C PRO A 43 1.50 2.18 5.24
N MET A 44 2.27 2.52 4.21
CA MET A 44 1.74 3.21 3.04
C MET A 44 0.77 2.34 2.23
N TYR A 45 0.96 1.01 2.21
CA TYR A 45 -0.02 0.12 1.60
C TYR A 45 -1.30 0.02 2.44
N ALA A 46 -1.20 0.14 3.77
CA ALA A 46 -2.38 0.19 4.62
C ALA A 46 -3.18 1.48 4.39
N LEU A 47 -2.47 2.60 4.19
CA LEU A 47 -3.07 3.85 3.73
C LEU A 47 -3.77 3.68 2.37
N ASP A 48 -3.15 2.99 1.40
CA ASP A 48 -3.80 2.67 0.12
C ASP A 48 -5.10 1.88 0.32
N LEU A 49 -5.14 0.90 1.24
CA LEU A 49 -6.35 0.12 1.54
C LEU A 49 -7.47 1.00 2.08
N VAL A 50 -7.17 1.90 3.02
CA VAL A 50 -8.17 2.84 3.59
C VAL A 50 -8.66 3.81 2.51
N LYS A 51 -7.76 4.30 1.64
CA LYS A 51 -8.14 5.15 0.52
C LYS A 51 -9.13 4.45 -0.42
N GLU A 52 -8.86 3.21 -0.80
CA GLU A 52 -9.75 2.44 -1.69
C GLU A 52 -11.10 2.13 -1.04
N ALA A 53 -11.17 2.06 0.30
CA ALA A 53 -12.41 1.79 1.01
C ALA A 53 -13.25 3.06 1.30
N TYR A 54 -12.61 4.18 1.64
CA TYR A 54 -13.30 5.34 2.23
C TYR A 54 -13.05 6.69 1.53
N ALA A 55 -12.06 6.78 0.64
CA ALA A 55 -11.63 8.05 0.03
C ALA A 55 -11.22 7.87 -1.44
N THR A 56 -12.01 7.12 -2.22
CA THR A 56 -11.63 6.67 -3.58
C THR A 56 -11.34 7.82 -4.55
N ASN A 57 -11.92 9.00 -4.30
CA ASN A 57 -11.77 10.24 -5.08
C ASN A 57 -10.56 11.10 -4.67
N PHE A 58 -9.72 10.65 -3.74
CA PHE A 58 -8.54 11.40 -3.33
C PHE A 58 -7.35 11.06 -4.25
N THR A 59 -6.51 12.07 -4.48
CA THR A 59 -5.30 12.00 -5.30
C THR A 59 -4.06 11.79 -4.42
N LYS A 60 -3.13 10.94 -4.87
CA LYS A 60 -1.88 10.65 -4.15
C LYS A 60 -0.91 11.82 -4.26
N VAL A 61 -0.35 12.25 -3.14
CA VAL A 61 0.64 13.32 -3.02
C VAL A 61 1.91 12.77 -2.35
N ASN A 62 3.02 12.71 -3.10
CA ASN A 62 4.30 12.21 -2.59
C ASN A 62 5.02 13.28 -1.75
N LEU A 63 5.63 12.86 -0.65
CA LEU A 63 6.38 13.73 0.26
C LEU A 63 7.87 13.75 -0.15
N GLN A 64 8.29 14.80 -0.85
CA GLN A 64 9.68 15.01 -1.31
C GLN A 64 10.22 13.90 -2.25
N ASP A 65 11.20 14.22 -3.07
CA ASP A 65 11.61 13.35 -4.19
C ASP A 65 12.38 12.07 -3.76
N ASP A 66 12.68 11.89 -2.46
CA ASP A 66 13.52 10.77 -1.96
C ASP A 66 12.86 9.98 -0.81
N THR A 67 11.57 10.20 -0.53
CA THR A 67 10.86 9.38 0.45
C THR A 67 9.72 8.59 -0.19
N ASN A 68 9.59 7.32 0.18
CA ASN A 68 8.46 6.48 -0.24
C ASN A 68 7.16 6.81 0.53
N TYR A 69 7.12 7.95 1.22
CA TYR A 69 5.96 8.41 1.98
C TYR A 69 5.08 9.30 1.12
N TYR A 70 3.78 9.14 1.30
CA TYR A 70 2.78 9.93 0.62
C TYR A 70 1.53 10.01 1.48
N PHE A 71 0.67 10.95 1.13
CA PHE A 71 -0.68 11.05 1.65
C PHE A 71 -1.66 11.18 0.49
N TYR A 72 -2.95 11.20 0.83
CA TYR A 72 -4.02 11.41 -0.14
C TYR A 72 -4.73 12.71 0.18
N LYS A 73 -5.04 13.50 -0.86
CA LYS A 73 -5.79 14.75 -0.73
C LYS A 73 -6.97 14.77 -1.70
N LEU A 74 -8.09 15.35 -1.28
CA LEU A 74 -9.14 15.72 -2.22
C LEU A 74 -8.73 16.98 -2.99
N ASP A 75 -8.73 16.96 -4.33
CA ASP A 75 -8.25 18.12 -5.11
C ASP A 75 -9.13 19.37 -4.97
N SER A 76 -10.42 19.18 -4.67
CA SER A 76 -11.40 20.27 -4.58
C SER A 76 -11.56 20.89 -3.21
N ALA A 77 -10.92 20.36 -2.17
CA ALA A 77 -11.08 20.81 -0.78
C ALA A 77 -9.91 20.36 0.10
N ASP A 78 -9.79 20.92 1.30
CA ASP A 78 -8.69 20.63 2.21
C ASP A 78 -8.94 19.39 3.08
N TYR A 79 -9.35 18.29 2.42
CA TYR A 79 -9.45 16.97 3.04
C TYR A 79 -8.18 16.16 2.79
N TYR A 80 -7.72 15.49 3.84
CA TYR A 80 -6.49 14.74 3.89
C TYR A 80 -6.75 13.35 4.48
N LEU A 81 -6.14 12.35 3.87
CA LEU A 81 -6.03 11.00 4.43
C LEU A 81 -4.56 10.67 4.59
N VAL A 82 -4.13 10.48 5.83
CA VAL A 82 -2.72 10.36 6.20
C VAL A 82 -2.49 9.14 7.09
N TYR A 83 -1.28 8.59 7.04
CA TYR A 83 -0.78 7.68 8.07
C TYR A 83 -0.18 8.51 9.21
N GLU A 84 -0.64 8.30 10.44
CA GLU A 84 -0.22 9.05 11.63
C GLU A 84 0.81 8.28 12.46
N ASP A 85 0.51 7.01 12.77
CA ASP A 85 1.28 6.27 13.76
C ASP A 85 1.15 4.73 13.64
N THR A 86 2.02 4.02 14.35
CA THR A 86 1.94 2.57 14.59
C THR A 86 1.78 2.30 16.07
N ASP A 87 0.76 1.52 16.46
CA ASP A 87 0.59 1.10 17.85
C ASP A 87 1.73 0.16 18.28
N ASP A 88 2.47 0.52 19.33
CA ASP A 88 3.67 -0.20 19.79
C ASP A 88 3.38 -1.63 20.31
N ILE A 89 2.13 -1.92 20.70
CA ILE A 89 1.74 -3.20 21.31
C ILE A 89 1.25 -4.19 20.24
N THR A 90 0.37 -3.74 19.35
CA THR A 90 -0.30 -4.56 18.33
C THR A 90 0.38 -4.46 16.97
N GLY A 91 1.15 -3.39 16.72
CA GLY A 91 1.73 -3.05 15.43
C GLY A 91 0.71 -2.52 14.43
N TYR A 92 -0.51 -2.16 14.85
CA TYR A 92 -1.54 -1.66 13.95
C TYR A 92 -1.26 -0.25 13.49
N TYR A 93 -1.67 0.07 12.27
CA TYR A 93 -1.45 1.39 11.70
C TYR A 93 -2.65 2.29 11.91
N LEU A 94 -2.40 3.50 12.41
CA LEU A 94 -3.38 4.54 12.54
C LEU A 94 -3.40 5.41 11.28
N ILE A 95 -4.54 5.40 10.60
CA ILE A 95 -4.83 6.25 9.45
C ILE A 95 -5.91 7.26 9.85
N HIS A 96 -5.72 8.51 9.45
CA HIS A 96 -6.57 9.63 9.84
C HIS A 96 -7.14 10.33 8.62
N LEU A 97 -8.47 10.43 8.56
CA LEU A 97 -9.21 11.23 7.60
C LEU A 97 -9.68 12.50 8.29
N TYR A 98 -9.21 13.65 7.79
CA TYR A 98 -9.57 14.95 8.36
C TYR A 98 -9.67 16.04 7.31
N GLU A 99 -10.31 17.14 7.69
CA GLU A 99 -10.30 18.41 6.97
C GLU A 99 -9.46 19.42 7.75
N PHE A 100 -8.65 20.21 7.05
CA PHE A 100 -8.00 21.37 7.62
C PHE A 100 -8.80 22.63 7.26
N VAL A 101 -9.28 23.35 8.27
CA VAL A 101 -10.09 24.55 8.09
C VAL A 101 -9.28 25.76 8.55
N ILE A 102 -9.11 26.74 7.67
CA ILE A 102 -8.44 28.00 8.00
C ILE A 102 -9.44 28.89 8.76
N ASP A 103 -9.08 29.27 9.98
CA ASP A 103 -9.87 30.18 10.83
C ASP A 103 -9.52 31.65 10.56
N ASP A 104 -8.24 31.91 10.26
CA ASP A 104 -7.73 33.24 9.97
C ASP A 104 -6.89 33.19 8.68
N THR A 105 -7.40 33.82 7.62
CA THR A 105 -6.78 33.83 6.31
C THR A 105 -5.50 34.66 6.23
N ASP A 106 -5.33 35.63 7.13
CA ASP A 106 -4.15 36.50 7.13
C ASP A 106 -2.93 35.80 7.74
N THR A 107 -3.18 34.95 8.74
CA THR A 107 -2.13 34.20 9.44
C THR A 107 -1.98 32.76 8.94
N GLY A 108 -2.99 32.23 8.26
CA GLY A 108 -3.07 30.82 7.86
C GLY A 108 -3.32 29.87 9.04
N ILE A 109 -3.65 30.41 10.22
CA ILE A 109 -4.01 29.62 11.39
C ILE A 109 -5.36 28.95 11.14
N GLY A 110 -5.45 27.69 11.53
CA GLY A 110 -6.65 26.89 11.38
C GLY A 110 -6.70 25.76 12.39
N HIS A 111 -7.71 24.93 12.23
CA HIS A 111 -7.91 23.72 13.02
C HIS A 111 -8.21 22.51 12.14
N THR A 112 -8.11 21.34 12.76
CA THR A 112 -8.40 20.06 12.12
C THR A 112 -9.77 19.56 12.55
N VAL A 113 -10.61 19.17 11.59
CA VAL A 113 -11.87 18.47 11.82
C VAL A 113 -11.70 17.02 11.41
N THR A 114 -11.76 16.12 12.38
CA THR A 114 -11.66 14.67 12.14
C THR A 114 -12.97 14.11 11.59
N TYR A 115 -12.89 13.36 10.51
CA TYR A 115 -14.00 12.60 9.93
C TYR A 115 -13.89 11.10 10.17
N GLY A 116 -12.69 10.58 10.39
CA GLY A 116 -12.51 9.17 10.68
C GLY A 116 -11.10 8.81 11.14
N TRP A 117 -11.05 7.83 12.03
CA TRP A 117 -9.83 7.14 12.43
C TRP A 117 -9.95 5.68 12.05
N TYR A 118 -8.90 5.12 11.47
CA TYR A 118 -8.87 3.75 11.00
C TYR A 118 -7.64 3.05 11.54
N TRP A 119 -7.85 1.95 12.25
CA TRP A 119 -6.79 1.03 12.61
C TRP A 119 -6.72 -0.06 11.54
N VAL A 120 -5.53 -0.27 10.96
CA VAL A 120 -5.32 -1.33 9.97
C VAL A 120 -4.45 -2.42 10.58
N ASN A 121 -4.95 -3.66 10.55
CA ASN A 121 -4.16 -4.82 10.89
C ASN A 121 -3.13 -5.06 9.78
N PRO A 122 -1.83 -4.98 10.06
CA PRO A 122 -0.79 -5.09 9.04
C PRO A 122 -0.56 -6.53 8.57
N TYR A 123 -1.05 -7.55 9.28
CA TYR A 123 -0.93 -8.95 8.87
C TYR A 123 -2.07 -9.39 7.95
N THR A 124 -3.26 -8.80 8.11
CA THR A 124 -4.46 -9.20 7.36
C THR A 124 -4.95 -8.14 6.38
N GLY A 125 -4.64 -6.86 6.62
CA GLY A 125 -5.22 -5.72 5.93
C GLY A 125 -6.62 -5.35 6.41
N ASP A 126 -7.12 -5.98 7.49
CA ASP A 126 -8.43 -5.64 8.05
C ASP A 126 -8.45 -4.21 8.56
N ILE A 127 -9.51 -3.48 8.24
CA ILE A 127 -9.70 -2.09 8.64
C ILE A 127 -10.76 -2.02 9.73
N TRP A 128 -10.41 -1.46 10.89
CA TRP A 128 -11.34 -1.10 11.96
C TRP A 128 -11.53 0.40 12.03
N VAL A 129 -12.78 0.84 11.86
CA VAL A 129 -13.17 2.23 12.06
C VAL A 129 -13.33 2.46 13.56
N TYR A 130 -12.62 3.45 14.10
CA TYR A 130 -12.86 3.89 15.47
C TYR A 130 -14.15 4.73 15.50
N PRO A 131 -15.11 4.39 16.38
CA PRO A 131 -16.40 5.07 16.46
C PRO A 131 -16.32 6.49 17.04
#